data_AF-A0AAF0BJP1-F1
#
_entry.id   AF-A0AAF0BJP1-F1
#
_cell.length_a   1.000
_cell.length_b   1.000
_cell.length_c   1.000
_cell.angle_alpha   90.00
_cell.angle_beta   90.00
_cell.angle_gamma   90.00
#
_symmetry.space_group_name_H-M   'P 1'
#
loop_
_entity.id
_entity.type
_entity.pdbx_description
1 polymer ?
#
loop_
_entity_poly.entity_id
_entity_poly.type
_entity_poly.pdbx_seq_one_letter_code
_entity_poly.pdbx_strand_id
1 'polypeptide(L)'
;MPFISIEGAEIYYESHGEGPALVLAHGMGGNHAIWFQQIDTFARTNRVIVFDHRGFGLSKDLDGRGRSAFVDDLAALLDALGEDRVALLGQSMGAGTCIGFAARYPKRVAALAVSSSLHGLIEPDDVKAVMDKARDATVDMDLIDRVLGERTPRERPEMARLYRLINSFNPTTRHNVTGSFYPITPEALSEAGMPILFIAGHEDKLFPVEAIRLMQERIAGSFLVEVVGAGHSAFFERPGEYNDTLLSLLQMAGHVGKARPAHSNAAGYTPVRN
;
A
#
# COMPACT_ATOMS: atom_id res chain seq x y z
N MET A 1 -1.47 23.59 10.28
CA MET A 1 -1.45 22.31 11.01
C MET A 1 -1.87 21.26 10.01
N PRO A 2 -1.14 20.16 9.79
CA PRO A 2 -1.36 19.32 8.61
C PRO A 2 -2.47 18.31 8.89
N PHE A 3 -3.66 18.85 9.15
CA PHE A 3 -4.90 18.11 9.33
C PHE A 3 -5.91 18.65 8.33
N ILE A 4 -6.76 17.77 7.84
CA ILE A 4 -7.99 18.13 7.14
C ILE A 4 -9.19 17.59 7.91
N SER A 5 -10.24 18.37 7.98
CA SER A 5 -11.54 17.90 8.44
C SER A 5 -12.33 17.42 7.24
N ILE A 6 -12.74 16.16 7.29
CA ILE A 6 -13.60 15.53 6.28
C ILE A 6 -14.82 14.95 6.98
N GLU A 7 -15.82 14.50 6.22
CA GLU A 7 -17.06 14.02 6.82
C GLU A 7 -16.80 12.88 7.82
N GLY A 8 -17.04 13.16 9.10
CA GLY A 8 -16.90 12.21 10.20
C GLY A 8 -15.47 11.75 10.51
N ALA A 9 -14.44 12.45 10.04
CA ALA A 9 -13.05 12.18 10.42
C ALA A 9 -12.16 13.44 10.40
N GLU A 10 -11.08 13.40 11.18
CA GLU A 10 -9.97 14.34 11.10
C GLU A 10 -8.75 13.56 10.59
N ILE A 11 -8.23 13.93 9.43
CA ILE A 11 -7.14 13.20 8.76
C ILE A 11 -5.84 13.98 8.89
N TYR A 12 -4.86 13.37 9.54
CA TYR A 12 -3.48 13.83 9.53
C TYR A 12 -2.77 13.41 8.25
N TYR A 13 -1.97 14.32 7.69
CA TYR A 13 -1.12 14.03 6.54
C TYR A 13 0.21 14.77 6.64
N GLU A 14 1.18 14.38 5.83
CA GLU A 14 2.38 15.16 5.56
C GLU A 14 2.63 15.21 4.06
N SER A 15 3.33 16.24 3.60
CA SER A 15 3.72 16.44 2.21
C SER A 15 5.21 16.75 2.16
N HIS A 16 5.96 15.96 1.41
CA HIS A 16 7.42 16.05 1.30
C HIS A 16 7.84 16.19 -0.15
N GLY A 17 8.78 17.10 -0.44
CA GLY A 17 9.25 17.35 -1.80
C GLY A 17 8.24 18.07 -2.70
N GLU A 18 8.57 18.14 -3.99
CA GLU A 18 7.79 18.81 -5.03
C GLU A 18 7.72 17.93 -6.30
N GLY A 19 6.76 18.21 -7.18
CA GLY A 19 6.56 17.49 -8.42
C GLY A 19 5.27 16.67 -8.44
N PRO A 20 5.13 15.69 -9.34
CA PRO A 20 3.93 14.88 -9.45
C PRO A 20 3.62 14.13 -8.15
N ALA A 21 2.37 14.17 -7.70
CA ALA A 21 1.99 13.63 -6.40
C ALA A 21 2.03 12.10 -6.33
N LEU A 22 2.67 11.57 -5.29
CA LEU A 22 2.74 10.16 -4.94
C LEU A 22 2.16 9.97 -3.54
N VAL A 23 1.05 9.24 -3.43
CA VAL A 23 0.44 8.94 -2.13
C VAL A 23 0.93 7.60 -1.61
N LEU A 24 1.33 7.53 -0.34
CA LEU A 24 1.68 6.28 0.34
C LEU A 24 0.65 5.97 1.46
N ALA A 25 -0.15 4.93 1.25
CA ALA A 25 -1.21 4.50 2.17
C ALA A 25 -0.75 3.30 3.01
N HIS A 26 -0.63 3.49 4.33
CA HIS A 26 -0.10 2.49 5.25
C HIS A 26 -1.07 1.32 5.49
N GLY A 27 -0.53 0.17 5.88
CA GLY A 27 -1.32 -0.99 6.31
C GLY A 27 -1.76 -0.96 7.77
N MET A 28 -2.44 -2.04 8.17
CA MET A 28 -2.84 -2.26 9.56
C MET A 28 -1.61 -2.27 10.45
N GLY A 29 -1.61 -1.40 11.46
CA GLY A 29 -0.53 -1.31 12.43
C GLY A 29 0.66 -0.45 12.02
N GLY A 30 0.64 0.13 10.82
CA GLY A 30 1.43 1.32 10.47
C GLY A 30 0.64 2.61 10.71
N ASN A 31 1.33 3.72 10.43
CA ASN A 31 0.81 5.08 10.25
C ASN A 31 1.80 5.80 9.31
N HIS A 32 1.64 7.09 9.04
CA HIS A 32 2.48 7.88 8.13
C HIS A 32 3.99 7.69 8.38
N ALA A 33 4.41 7.55 9.64
CA ALA A 33 5.82 7.43 10.02
C ALA A 33 6.46 6.11 9.55
N ILE A 34 5.67 5.10 9.18
CA ILE A 34 6.20 3.83 8.66
C ILE A 34 6.97 4.00 7.34
N TRP A 35 6.68 5.09 6.60
CA TRP A 35 7.25 5.37 5.29
C TRP A 35 8.59 6.12 5.34
N PHE A 36 9.24 6.23 6.50
CA PHE A 36 10.48 7.00 6.66
C PHE A 36 11.60 6.64 5.66
N GLN A 37 11.66 5.37 5.21
CA GLN A 37 12.65 4.91 4.22
C GLN A 37 12.26 5.25 2.76
N GLN A 38 10.97 5.46 2.50
CA GLN A 38 10.42 5.78 1.18
C GLN A 38 10.41 7.29 0.93
N ILE A 39 10.09 8.07 1.96
CA ILE A 39 9.96 9.54 1.85
C ILE A 39 11.24 10.17 1.29
N ASP A 40 12.43 9.89 1.86
CA ASP A 40 13.69 10.49 1.39
C ASP A 40 14.03 10.11 -0.07
N THR A 41 13.63 8.91 -0.50
CA THR A 41 13.90 8.46 -1.86
C THR A 41 13.00 9.19 -2.86
N PHE A 42 11.69 9.18 -2.62
CA PHE A 42 10.72 9.68 -3.60
C PHE A 42 10.55 11.21 -3.56
N ALA A 43 10.79 11.86 -2.42
CA ALA A 43 10.69 13.33 -2.32
C ALA A 43 11.70 14.08 -3.19
N ARG A 44 12.71 13.37 -3.73
CA ARG A 44 13.68 13.91 -4.68
C ARG A 44 13.07 14.25 -6.03
N THR A 45 12.00 13.57 -6.43
CA THR A 45 11.37 13.72 -7.74
C THR A 45 9.85 13.91 -7.68
N ASN A 46 9.23 13.65 -6.53
CA ASN A 46 7.78 13.65 -6.38
C ASN A 46 7.38 14.46 -5.15
N ARG A 47 6.14 14.98 -5.18
CA ARG A 47 5.46 15.41 -3.96
C ARG A 47 4.91 14.16 -3.27
N VAL A 48 5.59 13.69 -2.23
CA VAL A 48 5.19 12.49 -1.48
C VAL A 48 4.18 12.89 -0.41
N ILE A 49 2.98 12.34 -0.51
CA ILE A 49 1.89 12.55 0.43
C ILE A 49 1.75 11.27 1.26
N VAL A 50 1.96 11.37 2.55
CA VAL A 50 1.68 10.29 3.51
C VAL A 50 0.54 10.74 4.40
N PHE A 51 -0.32 9.83 4.81
CA PHE A 51 -1.45 10.16 5.67
C PHE A 51 -1.75 9.01 6.62
N ASP A 52 -2.44 9.35 7.70
CA ASP A 52 -2.97 8.38 8.63
C ASP A 52 -4.42 8.06 8.24
N HIS A 53 -4.72 6.80 7.98
CA HIS A 53 -6.11 6.37 7.82
C HIS A 53 -6.92 6.75 9.08
N ARG A 54 -8.23 7.07 8.92
CA ARG A 54 -9.08 7.41 10.07
C ARG A 54 -8.94 6.37 11.19
N GLY A 55 -8.73 6.86 12.42
CA GLY A 55 -8.51 6.02 13.61
C GLY A 55 -7.08 5.49 13.80
N PHE A 56 -6.15 5.72 12.87
CA PHE A 56 -4.74 5.38 13.00
C PHE A 56 -3.89 6.63 13.25
N GLY A 57 -2.71 6.43 13.84
CA GLY A 57 -1.78 7.50 14.16
C GLY A 57 -2.43 8.71 14.82
N LEU A 58 -2.32 9.87 14.16
CA LEU A 58 -2.89 11.13 14.61
C LEU A 58 -4.30 11.41 14.07
N SER A 59 -4.79 10.59 13.13
CA SER A 59 -6.15 10.72 12.57
C SER A 59 -7.23 10.19 13.51
N LYS A 60 -8.42 10.79 13.44
CA LYS A 60 -9.58 10.42 14.28
C LYS A 60 -10.73 9.93 13.41
N ASP A 61 -11.30 8.80 13.81
CA ASP A 61 -12.61 8.36 13.33
C ASP A 61 -13.68 8.89 14.29
N LEU A 62 -14.55 9.78 13.82
CA LEU A 62 -15.57 10.46 14.63
C LEU A 62 -16.96 9.86 14.46
N ASP A 63 -17.17 9.02 13.44
CA ASP A 63 -18.45 8.42 13.11
C ASP A 63 -18.44 6.88 13.14
N GLY A 64 -17.26 6.27 13.30
CA GLY A 64 -17.09 4.83 13.46
C GLY A 64 -17.23 4.03 12.16
N ARG A 65 -17.30 4.68 10.99
CA ARG A 65 -17.38 3.99 9.68
C ARG A 65 -16.12 3.18 9.37
N GLY A 66 -14.97 3.54 9.93
CA GLY A 66 -13.71 2.84 9.73
C GLY A 66 -13.40 2.59 8.24
N ARG A 67 -13.07 1.35 7.90
CA ARG A 67 -12.62 0.98 6.54
C ARG A 67 -13.62 1.30 5.43
N SER A 68 -14.91 1.36 5.74
CA SER A 68 -15.95 1.66 4.75
C SER A 68 -15.86 3.07 4.18
N ALA A 69 -15.17 3.99 4.85
CA ALA A 69 -15.00 5.37 4.40
C ALA A 69 -13.60 5.68 3.84
N PHE A 70 -12.63 4.75 3.89
CA PHE A 70 -11.23 5.05 3.54
C PHE A 70 -11.06 5.57 2.10
N VAL A 71 -11.85 5.08 1.15
CA VAL A 71 -11.80 5.54 -0.25
C VAL A 71 -12.32 6.97 -0.38
N ASP A 72 -13.39 7.30 0.36
CA ASP A 72 -13.95 8.65 0.39
C ASP A 72 -12.98 9.62 1.10
N ASP A 73 -12.28 9.17 2.14
CA ASP A 73 -11.26 9.94 2.84
C ASP A 73 -10.10 10.31 1.93
N LEU A 74 -9.60 9.34 1.16
CA LEU A 74 -8.53 9.57 0.20
C LEU A 74 -8.98 10.56 -0.89
N ALA A 75 -10.21 10.43 -1.40
CA ALA A 75 -10.75 11.39 -2.36
C ALA A 75 -10.82 12.81 -1.78
N ALA A 76 -11.38 12.97 -0.58
CA ALA A 76 -11.48 14.26 0.09
C ALA A 76 -10.09 14.86 0.40
N LEU A 77 -9.10 14.03 0.76
CA LEU A 77 -7.71 14.45 0.94
C LEU A 77 -7.11 14.99 -0.35
N LEU A 78 -7.23 14.25 -1.45
CA LEU A 78 -6.68 14.68 -2.74
C LEU A 78 -7.37 15.95 -3.25
N ASP A 79 -8.67 16.09 -3.05
CA ASP A 79 -9.43 17.29 -3.44
C ASP A 79 -8.99 18.51 -2.61
N ALA A 80 -8.83 18.35 -1.29
CA ALA A 80 -8.35 19.41 -0.41
C ALA A 80 -6.91 19.86 -0.74
N LEU A 81 -6.08 18.96 -1.27
CA LEU A 81 -4.71 19.25 -1.69
C LEU A 81 -4.61 19.76 -3.14
N GLY A 82 -5.71 19.76 -3.89
CA GLY A 82 -5.75 20.18 -5.29
C GLY A 82 -5.06 19.21 -6.25
N GLU A 83 -5.02 17.92 -5.92
CA GLU A 83 -4.27 16.91 -6.66
C GLU A 83 -5.15 16.14 -7.65
N ASP A 84 -5.25 16.59 -8.90
CA ASP A 84 -6.14 15.99 -9.89
C ASP A 84 -5.77 14.55 -10.25
N ARG A 85 -4.47 14.24 -10.34
CA ARG A 85 -3.95 12.93 -10.77
C ARG A 85 -2.70 12.54 -9.99
N VAL A 86 -2.71 11.36 -9.37
CA VAL A 86 -1.65 10.90 -8.46
C VAL A 86 -1.18 9.49 -8.78
N ALA A 87 0.05 9.14 -8.41
CA ALA A 87 0.43 7.74 -8.26
C ALA A 87 0.05 7.26 -6.85
N LEU A 88 -0.44 6.03 -6.74
CA LEU A 88 -0.86 5.44 -5.48
C LEU A 88 0.03 4.25 -5.14
N LEU A 89 0.65 4.30 -3.97
CA LEU A 89 1.25 3.15 -3.31
C LEU A 89 0.41 2.81 -2.09
N GLY A 90 -0.10 1.59 -2.01
CA GLY A 90 -0.74 1.11 -0.80
C GLY A 90 -0.12 -0.19 -0.32
N GLN A 91 0.02 -0.33 1.00
CA GLN A 91 0.42 -1.60 1.63
C GLN A 91 -0.75 -2.20 2.41
N SER A 92 -1.01 -3.49 2.21
CA SER A 92 -2.02 -4.26 2.95
C SER A 92 -3.38 -3.54 2.98
N MET A 93 -3.84 -3.10 4.15
CA MET A 93 -5.05 -2.29 4.32
C MET A 93 -5.06 -1.02 3.44
N GLY A 94 -3.95 -0.27 3.39
CA GLY A 94 -3.83 0.91 2.55
C GLY A 94 -3.93 0.58 1.05
N ALA A 95 -3.45 -0.60 0.65
CA ALA A 95 -3.62 -1.09 -0.72
C ALA A 95 -5.11 -1.32 -1.07
N GLY A 96 -5.92 -1.80 -0.12
CA GLY A 96 -7.36 -1.92 -0.32
C GLY A 96 -8.03 -0.57 -0.58
N THR A 97 -7.58 0.48 0.10
CA THR A 97 -8.01 1.86 -0.18
C THR A 97 -7.60 2.30 -1.58
N CYS A 98 -6.34 2.07 -1.97
CA CYS A 98 -5.84 2.44 -3.28
C CYS A 98 -6.53 1.66 -4.42
N ILE A 99 -6.83 0.37 -4.23
CA ILE A 99 -7.62 -0.45 -5.16
C ILE A 99 -9.02 0.14 -5.33
N GLY A 100 -9.73 0.38 -4.22
CA GLY A 100 -11.08 0.97 -4.27
C GLY A 100 -11.09 2.35 -4.92
N PHE A 101 -10.09 3.17 -4.64
CA PHE A 101 -9.94 4.48 -5.27
C PHE A 101 -9.67 4.37 -6.77
N ALA A 102 -8.75 3.49 -7.18
CA ALA A 102 -8.41 3.28 -8.58
C ALA A 102 -9.60 2.75 -9.40
N ALA A 103 -10.40 1.85 -8.83
CA ALA A 103 -11.60 1.35 -9.47
C ALA A 103 -12.69 2.43 -9.61
N ARG A 104 -12.84 3.31 -8.60
CA ARG A 104 -13.87 4.37 -8.60
C ARG A 104 -13.46 5.61 -9.40
N TYR A 105 -12.18 5.94 -9.41
CA TYR A 105 -11.63 7.18 -10.00
C TYR A 105 -10.42 6.90 -10.91
N PRO A 106 -10.53 6.01 -11.92
CA PRO A 106 -9.37 5.55 -12.70
C PRO A 106 -8.61 6.68 -13.40
N LYS A 107 -9.31 7.72 -13.86
CA LYS A 107 -8.69 8.89 -14.51
C LYS A 107 -7.82 9.74 -13.58
N ARG A 108 -7.99 9.60 -12.27
CA ARG A 108 -7.21 10.30 -11.24
C ARG A 108 -5.97 9.51 -10.80
N VAL A 109 -5.74 8.32 -11.37
CA VAL A 109 -4.61 7.46 -11.00
C VAL A 109 -3.62 7.39 -12.16
N ALA A 110 -2.38 7.80 -11.91
CA ALA A 110 -1.28 7.71 -12.86
C ALA A 110 -0.69 6.29 -12.90
N ALA A 111 -0.54 5.68 -11.72
CA ALA A 111 -0.09 4.31 -11.53
C ALA A 111 -0.57 3.81 -10.16
N LEU A 112 -0.75 2.50 -10.04
CA LEU A 112 -1.14 1.83 -8.80
C LEU A 112 -0.10 0.77 -8.43
N ALA A 113 0.45 0.86 -7.22
CA ALA A 113 1.26 -0.19 -6.62
C ALA A 113 0.51 -0.81 -5.43
N VAL A 114 0.25 -2.10 -5.54
CA VAL A 114 -0.45 -2.93 -4.55
C VAL A 114 0.58 -3.79 -3.83
N SER A 115 0.96 -3.38 -2.63
CA SER A 115 1.96 -4.08 -1.84
C SER A 115 1.32 -5.03 -0.83
N SER A 116 1.62 -6.32 -0.93
CA SER A 116 1.22 -7.36 0.04
C SER A 116 -0.27 -7.28 0.39
N SER A 117 -1.14 -7.29 -0.62
CA SER A 117 -2.59 -7.16 -0.39
C SER A 117 -3.43 -7.68 -1.53
N LEU A 118 -4.60 -8.19 -1.14
CA LEU A 118 -5.76 -8.47 -1.99
C LEU A 118 -7.04 -7.82 -1.41
N HIS A 119 -6.90 -6.92 -0.43
CA HIS A 119 -8.04 -6.28 0.22
C HIS A 119 -8.95 -5.56 -0.79
N GLY A 120 -10.25 -5.74 -0.63
CA GLY A 120 -11.26 -5.15 -1.52
C GLY A 120 -11.45 -5.94 -2.82
N LEU A 121 -10.53 -6.81 -3.23
CA LEU A 121 -10.75 -7.67 -4.39
C LEU A 121 -11.62 -8.85 -4.03
N ILE A 122 -12.54 -9.21 -4.93
CA ILE A 122 -13.27 -10.47 -4.87
C ILE A 122 -12.29 -11.59 -5.20
N GLU A 123 -12.08 -12.50 -4.24
CA GLU A 123 -11.19 -13.66 -4.38
C GLU A 123 -11.91 -14.77 -5.17
N PRO A 124 -11.42 -15.17 -6.36
CA PRO A 124 -11.86 -16.40 -7.01
C PRO A 124 -11.50 -17.63 -6.17
N ASP A 125 -12.12 -18.78 -6.44
CA ASP A 125 -12.02 -19.98 -5.59
C ASP A 125 -10.57 -20.46 -5.33
N ASP A 126 -9.70 -20.38 -6.33
CA ASP A 126 -8.28 -20.74 -6.24
C ASP A 126 -7.50 -19.79 -5.30
N VAL A 127 -7.67 -18.48 -5.47
CA VAL A 127 -7.11 -17.45 -4.59
C VAL A 127 -7.67 -17.59 -3.18
N LYS A 128 -8.99 -17.78 -3.05
CA LYS A 128 -9.70 -17.89 -1.79
C LYS A 128 -9.18 -19.08 -0.97
N ALA A 129 -8.92 -20.23 -1.60
CA ALA A 129 -8.38 -21.39 -0.91
C ALA A 129 -7.01 -21.11 -0.26
N VAL A 130 -6.11 -20.40 -0.97
CA VAL A 130 -4.80 -20.01 -0.44
C VAL A 130 -4.95 -18.98 0.67
N MET A 131 -5.82 -17.97 0.46
CA MET A 131 -6.05 -16.89 1.41
C MET A 131 -6.72 -17.35 2.71
N ASP A 132 -7.68 -18.28 2.65
CA ASP A 132 -8.33 -18.84 3.84
C ASP A 132 -7.31 -19.63 4.69
N LYS A 133 -6.47 -20.46 4.06
CA LYS A 133 -5.38 -21.14 4.76
C LYS A 133 -4.41 -20.16 5.41
N ALA A 134 -4.10 -19.05 4.75
CA ALA A 134 -3.24 -17.99 5.30
C ALA A 134 -3.89 -17.28 6.49
N ARG A 135 -5.20 -16.97 6.40
CA ARG A 135 -5.97 -16.37 7.50
C ARG A 135 -5.97 -17.28 8.72
N ASP A 136 -6.24 -18.57 8.53
CA ASP A 136 -6.25 -19.57 9.61
C ASP A 136 -4.86 -19.72 10.25
N ALA A 137 -3.80 -19.79 9.43
CA ALA A 137 -2.44 -19.94 9.93
C ALA A 137 -1.93 -18.71 10.69
N THR A 138 -2.47 -17.53 10.42
CA THR A 138 -1.97 -16.25 10.97
C THR A 138 -2.88 -15.59 11.98
N VAL A 139 -4.03 -16.19 12.32
CA VAL A 139 -5.02 -15.59 13.21
C VAL A 139 -4.46 -15.33 14.61
N ASP A 140 -3.65 -16.25 15.14
CA ASP A 140 -3.11 -16.21 16.51
C ASP A 140 -1.64 -15.77 16.60
N MET A 141 -1.02 -15.40 15.46
CA MET A 141 0.37 -14.97 15.45
C MET A 141 0.56 -13.59 16.11
N ASP A 142 1.73 -13.37 16.73
CA ASP A 142 2.16 -12.05 17.20
C ASP A 142 2.27 -11.06 16.03
N LEU A 143 2.16 -9.76 16.34
CA LEU A 143 2.34 -8.69 15.37
C LEU A 143 3.58 -8.89 14.48
N ILE A 144 4.75 -9.13 15.08
CA ILE A 144 6.02 -9.17 14.35
C ILE A 144 6.10 -10.39 13.44
N ASP A 145 5.63 -11.55 13.90
CA ASP A 145 5.65 -12.78 13.11
C ASP A 145 4.70 -12.70 11.90
N ARG A 146 3.69 -11.84 11.97
CA ARG A 146 2.75 -11.57 10.87
C ARG A 146 3.29 -10.56 9.86
N VAL A 147 3.94 -9.50 10.35
CA VAL A 147 4.24 -8.33 9.51
C VAL A 147 5.66 -8.31 8.95
N LEU A 148 6.59 -9.13 9.48
CA LEU A 148 7.97 -9.23 9.03
C LEU A 148 8.35 -10.68 8.67
N GLY A 149 9.27 -10.85 7.72
CA GLY A 149 9.90 -12.14 7.43
C GLY A 149 10.80 -12.60 8.57
N GLU A 150 11.09 -13.90 8.67
CA GLU A 150 11.78 -14.48 9.84
C GLU A 150 13.19 -13.91 10.05
N ARG A 151 13.81 -13.44 8.96
CA ARG A 151 15.16 -12.89 8.98
C ARG A 151 15.23 -11.54 9.68
N THR A 152 14.26 -10.65 9.46
CA THR A 152 14.36 -9.27 9.94
C THR A 152 14.42 -9.19 11.47
N PRO A 153 13.57 -9.86 12.26
CA PRO A 153 13.67 -9.84 13.72
C PRO A 153 14.97 -10.47 14.26
N ARG A 154 15.57 -11.43 13.53
CA ARG A 154 16.82 -12.09 13.93
C ARG A 154 18.06 -11.26 13.60
N GLU A 155 18.13 -10.72 12.38
CA GLU A 155 19.29 -10.01 11.85
C GLU A 155 19.27 -8.51 12.20
N ARG A 156 18.07 -7.92 12.34
CA ARG A 156 17.83 -6.49 12.61
C ARG A 156 16.75 -6.30 13.69
N PRO A 157 16.98 -6.75 14.93
CA PRO A 157 15.99 -6.67 16.01
C PRO A 157 15.54 -5.24 16.32
N GLU A 158 16.37 -4.23 16.06
CA GLU A 158 16.02 -2.82 16.17
C GLU A 158 14.90 -2.41 15.21
N MET A 159 14.86 -2.99 14.02
CA MET A 159 13.80 -2.73 13.03
C MET A 159 12.48 -3.35 13.48
N ALA A 160 12.50 -4.55 14.06
CA ALA A 160 11.30 -5.14 14.65
C ALA A 160 10.79 -4.30 15.84
N ARG A 161 11.68 -3.77 16.68
CA ARG A 161 11.31 -2.84 17.77
C ARG A 161 10.72 -1.54 17.23
N LEU A 162 11.31 -0.96 16.20
CA LEU A 162 10.80 0.25 15.56
C LEU A 162 9.39 0.02 15.01
N TYR A 163 9.14 -1.13 14.37
CA TYR A 163 7.80 -1.48 13.89
C TYR A 163 6.79 -1.53 15.05
N ARG A 164 7.14 -2.16 16.18
CA ARG A 164 6.27 -2.18 17.38
C ARG A 164 6.02 -0.77 17.93
N LEU A 165 7.03 0.09 17.96
CA LEU A 165 6.89 1.47 18.44
C LEU A 165 5.97 2.29 17.53
N ILE A 166 6.15 2.20 16.22
CA ILE A 166 5.24 2.85 15.26
C ILE A 166 3.82 2.34 15.46
N ASN A 167 3.66 1.02 15.62
CA ASN A 167 2.37 0.40 15.87
C ASN A 167 1.68 0.93 17.14
N SER A 168 2.44 1.15 18.22
CA SER A 168 1.87 1.58 19.51
C SER A 168 1.27 2.97 19.51
N PHE A 169 1.54 3.79 18.48
CA PHE A 169 0.90 5.09 18.31
C PHE A 169 -0.51 5.01 17.70
N ASN A 170 -0.97 3.82 17.31
CA ASN A 170 -2.30 3.64 16.74
C ASN A 170 -3.34 3.34 17.83
N PRO A 171 -4.40 4.16 17.95
CA PRO A 171 -5.57 3.81 18.76
C PRO A 171 -6.32 2.58 18.20
N THR A 172 -6.35 2.49 16.86
CA THR A 172 -6.97 1.38 16.14
C THR A 172 -5.99 0.22 15.94
N THR A 173 -6.49 -0.98 16.15
CA THR A 173 -5.80 -2.26 16.02
C THR A 173 -6.63 -3.19 15.14
N ARG A 174 -6.06 -4.34 14.78
CA ARG A 174 -6.80 -5.39 14.06
C ARG A 174 -8.07 -5.88 14.79
N HIS A 175 -8.16 -5.67 16.10
CA HIS A 175 -9.24 -6.19 16.94
C HIS A 175 -10.43 -5.22 17.08
N ASN A 176 -10.21 -3.92 16.85
CA ASN A 176 -11.24 -2.89 17.01
C ASN A 176 -11.50 -2.07 15.73
N VAL A 177 -10.78 -2.33 14.65
CA VAL A 177 -11.02 -1.69 13.35
C VAL A 177 -12.40 -2.06 12.78
N THR A 178 -13.24 -1.06 12.55
CA THR A 178 -14.59 -1.24 12.01
C THR A 178 -14.63 -1.15 10.48
N GLY A 179 -15.82 -1.37 9.92
CA GLY A 179 -16.09 -1.26 8.48
C GLY A 179 -15.44 -2.35 7.64
N SER A 180 -15.74 -2.31 6.35
CA SER A 180 -15.20 -3.21 5.32
C SER A 180 -15.01 -2.47 4.01
N PHE A 181 -14.06 -2.95 3.20
CA PHE A 181 -13.90 -2.47 1.83
C PHE A 181 -15.11 -2.88 0.97
N TYR A 182 -15.45 -2.04 0.00
CA TYR A 182 -16.40 -2.41 -1.04
C TYR A 182 -15.75 -3.45 -1.98
N PRO A 183 -16.44 -4.54 -2.35
CA PRO A 183 -15.88 -5.58 -3.21
C PRO A 183 -15.69 -5.09 -4.65
N ILE A 184 -14.50 -5.31 -5.21
CA ILE A 184 -14.05 -4.93 -6.55
C ILE A 184 -13.69 -6.20 -7.31
N THR A 185 -14.16 -6.31 -8.55
CA THR A 185 -13.78 -7.41 -9.42
C THR A 185 -12.38 -7.18 -10.00
N PRO A 186 -11.58 -8.23 -10.25
CA PRO A 186 -10.29 -8.09 -10.95
C PRO A 186 -10.42 -7.43 -12.33
N GLU A 187 -11.54 -7.67 -13.02
CA GLU A 187 -11.85 -7.10 -14.33
C GLU A 187 -12.01 -5.58 -14.26
N ALA A 188 -12.61 -5.04 -13.18
CA ALA A 188 -12.74 -3.59 -13.00
C ALA A 188 -11.39 -2.87 -12.92
N LEU A 189 -10.35 -3.54 -12.39
CA LEU A 189 -8.98 -3.02 -12.42
C LEU A 189 -8.35 -3.16 -13.81
N SER A 190 -8.63 -4.24 -14.53
CA SER A 190 -8.16 -4.42 -15.91
C SER A 190 -8.67 -3.31 -16.84
N GLU A 191 -9.94 -2.93 -16.68
CA GLU A 191 -10.60 -1.89 -17.47
C GLU A 191 -10.13 -0.47 -17.12
N ALA A 192 -9.47 -0.28 -15.97
CA ALA A 192 -9.07 1.02 -15.48
C ALA A 192 -7.90 1.65 -16.27
N GLY A 193 -7.13 0.83 -16.99
CA GLY A 193 -6.18 1.27 -18.03
C GLY A 193 -4.91 1.98 -17.53
N MET A 194 -4.68 2.04 -16.21
CA MET A 194 -3.42 2.51 -15.64
C MET A 194 -2.44 1.35 -15.43
N PRO A 195 -1.12 1.61 -15.37
CA PRO A 195 -0.15 0.66 -14.84
C PRO A 195 -0.50 0.17 -13.43
N ILE A 196 -0.56 -1.14 -13.24
CA ILE A 196 -0.77 -1.78 -11.93
C ILE A 196 0.41 -2.69 -11.62
N LEU A 197 1.05 -2.50 -10.47
CA LEU A 197 2.14 -3.34 -10.00
C LEU A 197 1.78 -3.98 -8.66
N PHE A 198 1.78 -5.30 -8.59
CA PHE A 198 1.79 -6.05 -7.36
C PHE A 198 3.23 -6.17 -6.85
N ILE A 199 3.43 -5.95 -5.55
CA ILE A 199 4.71 -6.18 -4.87
C ILE A 199 4.46 -7.09 -3.68
N ALA A 200 5.12 -8.24 -3.63
CA ALA A 200 4.93 -9.23 -2.58
C ALA A 200 6.27 -9.63 -1.97
N GLY A 201 6.34 -9.74 -0.65
CA GLY A 201 7.45 -10.44 -0.02
C GLY A 201 7.33 -11.95 -0.25
N HIS A 202 8.42 -12.60 -0.64
CA HIS A 202 8.42 -14.04 -0.87
C HIS A 202 8.08 -14.85 0.41
N GLU A 203 8.32 -14.29 1.60
CA GLU A 203 8.03 -14.89 2.91
C GLU A 203 6.73 -14.35 3.54
N ASP A 204 5.88 -13.65 2.77
CA ASP A 204 4.62 -13.08 3.30
C ASP A 204 3.64 -14.18 3.73
N LYS A 205 3.31 -14.21 5.02
CA LYS A 205 2.38 -15.17 5.62
C LYS A 205 0.92 -14.71 5.57
N LEU A 206 0.69 -13.40 5.44
CA LEU A 206 -0.65 -12.80 5.44
C LEU A 206 -1.26 -12.77 4.04
N PHE A 207 -0.44 -12.46 3.04
CA PHE A 207 -0.79 -12.51 1.63
C PHE A 207 0.26 -13.32 0.90
N PRO A 208 0.16 -14.67 0.94
CA PRO A 208 1.13 -15.53 0.28
C PRO A 208 1.32 -15.13 -1.18
N VAL A 209 2.56 -15.12 -1.64
CA VAL A 209 2.91 -14.73 -3.01
C VAL A 209 2.16 -15.54 -4.07
N GLU A 210 1.82 -16.80 -3.75
CA GLU A 210 0.97 -17.65 -4.58
C GLU A 210 -0.42 -17.05 -4.82
N ALA A 211 -1.10 -16.56 -3.78
CA ALA A 211 -2.40 -15.91 -3.91
C ALA A 211 -2.30 -14.61 -4.72
N ILE A 212 -1.23 -13.84 -4.52
CA ILE A 212 -0.98 -12.61 -5.28
C ILE A 212 -0.75 -12.93 -6.77
N ARG A 213 0.04 -13.95 -7.11
CA ARG A 213 0.24 -14.40 -8.51
C ARG A 213 -1.09 -14.78 -9.16
N LEU A 214 -1.86 -15.66 -8.51
CA LEU A 214 -3.16 -16.11 -9.02
C LEU A 214 -4.13 -14.95 -9.27
N MET A 215 -4.17 -13.95 -8.37
CA MET A 215 -4.97 -12.75 -8.58
C MET A 215 -4.42 -11.90 -9.73
N GLN A 216 -3.12 -11.65 -9.74
CA GLN A 216 -2.45 -10.79 -10.73
C GLN A 216 -2.67 -11.30 -12.15
N GLU A 217 -2.68 -12.62 -12.36
CA GLU A 217 -3.01 -13.27 -13.64
C GLU A 217 -4.43 -12.93 -14.15
N ARG A 218 -5.36 -12.51 -13.28
CA ARG A 218 -6.72 -12.07 -13.65
C ARG A 218 -6.83 -10.57 -13.90
N ILE A 219 -5.77 -9.80 -13.65
CA ILE A 219 -5.76 -8.35 -13.83
C ILE A 219 -4.87 -8.03 -15.04
N ALA A 220 -5.50 -7.85 -16.19
CA ALA A 220 -4.78 -7.60 -17.44
C ALA A 220 -3.97 -6.31 -17.36
N GLY A 221 -2.74 -6.33 -17.92
CA GLY A 221 -1.84 -5.19 -17.89
C GLY A 221 -1.17 -4.92 -16.54
N SER A 222 -1.35 -5.80 -15.56
CA SER A 222 -0.63 -5.73 -14.29
C SER A 222 0.73 -6.45 -14.33
N PHE A 223 1.60 -6.11 -13.40
CA PHE A 223 2.92 -6.69 -13.19
C PHE A 223 3.04 -7.24 -11.77
N LEU A 224 3.94 -8.20 -11.55
CA LEU A 224 4.31 -8.67 -10.22
C LEU A 224 5.82 -8.54 -10.02
N VAL A 225 6.22 -8.04 -8.86
CA VAL A 225 7.58 -8.17 -8.34
C VAL A 225 7.56 -8.88 -6.99
N GLU A 226 8.42 -9.87 -6.87
CA GLU A 226 8.60 -10.65 -5.65
C GLU A 226 9.91 -10.28 -4.99
N VAL A 227 9.82 -9.79 -3.77
CA VAL A 227 10.97 -9.33 -2.99
C VAL A 227 11.50 -10.49 -2.17
N VAL A 228 12.67 -10.99 -2.55
CA VAL A 228 13.29 -12.14 -1.90
C VAL A 228 13.82 -11.78 -0.51
N GLY A 229 13.55 -12.63 0.48
CA GLY A 229 14.01 -12.41 1.85
C GLY A 229 13.31 -11.23 2.54
N ALA A 230 12.04 -11.02 2.21
CA ALA A 230 11.10 -10.12 2.87
C ALA A 230 9.77 -10.84 3.10
N GLY A 231 9.09 -10.50 4.20
CA GLY A 231 7.73 -10.91 4.50
C GLY A 231 6.70 -9.84 4.09
N HIS A 232 5.70 -9.64 4.94
CA HIS A 232 4.55 -8.79 4.64
C HIS A 232 4.85 -7.29 4.48
N SER A 233 5.99 -6.83 5.00
CA SER A 233 6.41 -5.42 4.95
C SER A 233 7.68 -5.26 4.13
N ALA A 234 7.68 -5.70 2.87
CA ALA A 234 8.83 -5.62 1.97
C ALA A 234 9.45 -4.21 1.88
N PHE A 235 8.62 -3.16 1.89
CA PHE A 235 9.06 -1.76 1.93
C PHE A 235 9.92 -1.40 3.15
N PHE A 236 9.68 -2.09 4.27
CA PHE A 236 10.35 -1.90 5.54
C PHE A 236 11.62 -2.78 5.63
N GLU A 237 11.55 -4.01 5.10
CA GLU A 237 12.60 -5.02 5.21
C GLU A 237 13.68 -4.90 4.12
N ARG A 238 13.28 -4.54 2.90
CA ARG A 238 14.14 -4.42 1.71
C ARG A 238 13.88 -3.08 1.00
N PRO A 239 14.10 -1.95 1.69
CA PRO A 239 13.72 -0.63 1.16
C PRO A 239 14.39 -0.30 -0.17
N GLY A 240 15.65 -0.70 -0.40
CA GLY A 240 16.35 -0.42 -1.66
C GLY A 240 15.67 -1.08 -2.86
N GLU A 241 15.50 -2.40 -2.83
CA GLU A 241 14.84 -3.17 -3.91
C GLU A 241 13.37 -2.73 -4.10
N TYR A 242 12.67 -2.50 -2.99
CA TYR A 242 11.30 -2.01 -3.02
C TYR A 242 11.19 -0.63 -3.68
N ASN A 243 12.06 0.30 -3.30
CA ASN A 243 12.04 1.66 -3.84
C ASN A 243 12.43 1.66 -5.32
N ASP A 244 13.43 0.88 -5.73
CA ASP A 244 13.83 0.72 -7.13
C ASP A 244 12.69 0.20 -8.00
N THR A 245 11.90 -0.73 -7.48
CA THR A 245 10.73 -1.27 -8.19
C THR A 245 9.66 -0.19 -8.41
N LEU A 246 9.40 0.63 -7.39
CA LEU A 246 8.42 1.72 -7.49
C LEU A 246 8.91 2.85 -8.39
N LEU A 247 10.21 3.19 -8.34
CA LEU A 247 10.78 4.17 -9.26
C LEU A 247 10.56 3.76 -10.71
N SER A 248 10.76 2.48 -11.04
CA SER A 248 10.51 1.96 -12.39
C SER A 248 9.04 2.05 -12.79
N LEU A 249 8.09 1.79 -11.87
CA LEU A 249 6.67 1.99 -12.13
C LEU A 249 6.34 3.47 -12.41
N LEU A 250 6.86 4.39 -11.59
CA LEU A 250 6.64 5.83 -11.75
C LEU A 250 7.22 6.33 -13.07
N GLN A 251 8.41 5.85 -13.46
CA GLN A 251 9.03 6.16 -14.74
C GLN A 251 8.18 5.67 -15.92
N MET A 252 7.68 4.43 -15.85
CA MET A 252 6.80 3.85 -16.88
C MET A 252 5.50 4.65 -17.03
N ALA A 253 4.97 5.18 -15.92
CA ALA A 253 3.78 6.03 -15.93
C ALA A 253 4.05 7.49 -16.33
N GLY A 254 5.32 7.87 -16.56
CA GLY A 254 5.72 9.26 -16.81
C GLY A 254 5.48 10.18 -15.61
N HIS A 255 5.37 9.61 -14.40
CA HIS A 255 4.96 10.30 -13.17
C HIS A 255 6.15 10.64 -12.27
N VAL A 256 7.21 11.20 -12.87
CA VAL A 256 8.46 11.57 -12.20
C VAL A 256 8.75 13.04 -12.49
N GLY A 257 9.10 13.81 -11.46
CA GLY A 257 9.51 15.20 -11.61
C GLY A 257 10.85 15.36 -12.33
N LYS A 258 11.15 16.58 -12.78
CA LYS A 258 12.33 16.91 -13.61
C LYS A 258 13.67 16.97 -12.85
N ALA A 259 13.68 16.71 -11.54
CA ALA A 259 14.88 16.75 -10.72
C ALA A 259 15.71 15.44 -10.85
N ARG A 260 17.02 15.52 -10.56
CA ARG A 260 18.05 14.50 -10.84
C ARG A 260 17.53 13.07 -10.65
N PRO A 261 17.54 12.21 -11.69
CA PRO A 261 16.94 10.89 -11.63
C PRO A 261 17.65 10.03 -10.58
N ALA A 262 16.88 9.47 -9.65
CA ALA A 262 17.28 8.24 -8.96
C ALA A 262 17.12 7.12 -10.00
N HIS A 263 18.25 6.56 -10.46
CA HIS A 263 18.22 5.43 -11.38
C HIS A 263 17.87 4.16 -10.61
N SER A 264 16.83 3.44 -11.07
CA SER A 264 16.48 2.11 -10.56
C SER A 264 17.50 1.09 -11.07
N ASN A 265 17.91 0.15 -10.22
CA ASN A 265 18.75 -0.99 -10.58
C ASN A 265 17.96 -2.31 -10.73
N ALA A 266 16.62 -2.26 -10.76
CA ALA A 266 15.79 -3.47 -10.79
C ALA A 266 15.93 -4.27 -12.11
N ALA A 267 16.09 -5.59 -11.99
CA ALA A 267 16.05 -6.52 -13.11
C ALA A 267 14.63 -6.58 -13.71
N GLY A 268 14.54 -6.61 -15.04
CA GLY A 268 13.32 -6.33 -15.82
C GLY A 268 12.06 -7.13 -15.44
N TYR A 269 10.91 -6.47 -15.63
CA TYR A 269 9.56 -7.03 -15.45
C TYR A 269 9.31 -8.24 -16.37
N THR A 270 8.55 -9.22 -15.87
CA THR A 270 7.99 -10.31 -16.70
C THR A 270 6.56 -9.94 -17.11
N PRO A 271 6.29 -9.64 -18.39
CA PRO A 271 4.93 -9.35 -18.85
C PRO A 271 4.09 -10.62 -18.99
N VAL A 272 2.80 -10.54 -18.70
CA VAL A 272 1.83 -11.61 -19.02
C VAL A 272 1.60 -11.61 -20.54
N ARG A 273 1.70 -12.79 -21.18
CA ARG A 273 1.43 -12.95 -22.61
C ARG A 273 -0.08 -12.97 -22.87
N ASN A 274 -0.51 -12.21 -23.88
CA ASN A 274 -1.87 -12.22 -24.44
C ASN A 274 -2.34 -13.61 -24.85
#